data_AF-A0A3B8Y701-F1
#
_entry.id   AF-A0A3B8Y701-F1
#
_cell.length_a   1.000
_cell.length_b   1.000
_cell.length_c   1.000
_cell.angle_alpha   90.00
_cell.angle_beta   90.00
_cell.angle_gamma   90.00
#
_symmetry.space_group_name_H-M   'P 1'
#
loop_
_entity.id
_entity.type
_entity.pdbx_description
1 polymer ?
#
loop_
_entity_poly.entity_id
_entity_poly.type
_entity_poly.pdbx_seq_one_letter_code
_entity_poly.pdbx_strand_id
1 'polypeptide(L)'
;MNQEPNAVSLSLYETDYTLWLERQAIALKKRDFKALDWDNLLEEIEYLGNEQIHAVNNLFKKIIIHRLKLDYSSETYSRHHWKCKINAFIDNIEDRLTNSLRNKIDLQKLYKRARRMVLEKYNFDLPQDCPYSLDQLITYLDVNN
;
A
#
# COMPACT_ATOMS: atom_id res chain seq x y z
N MET A 1 29.02 30.66 32.09
CA MET A 1 29.69 29.66 31.23
C MET A 1 28.65 29.24 30.20
N ASN A 2 28.65 29.90 29.04
CA ASN A 2 27.62 29.70 28.03
C ASN A 2 27.93 28.39 27.29
N GLN A 3 27.03 27.42 27.38
CA GLN A 3 27.08 26.23 26.53
C GLN A 3 26.69 26.66 25.11
N GLU A 4 27.60 26.46 24.16
CA GLU A 4 27.30 26.59 22.72
C GLU A 4 26.27 25.54 22.32
N PRO A 5 25.36 25.85 21.37
CA PRO A 5 24.40 24.88 20.87
C PRO A 5 25.15 23.75 20.15
N ASN A 6 24.93 22.52 20.60
CA ASN A 6 25.49 21.31 20.01
C ASN A 6 25.01 21.23 18.54
N ALA A 7 25.89 21.60 17.60
CA ALA A 7 25.58 21.54 16.18
C ALA A 7 25.36 20.07 15.81
N VAL A 8 24.10 19.69 15.56
CA VAL A 8 23.76 18.36 15.08
C VAL A 8 24.41 18.19 13.70
N SER A 9 25.48 17.41 13.61
CA SER A 9 26.04 17.02 12.32
C SER A 9 25.04 16.06 11.68
N LEU A 10 24.35 16.53 10.64
CA LEU A 10 23.44 15.69 9.88
C LEU A 10 24.23 14.56 9.22
N SER A 11 23.70 13.34 9.34
CA SER A 11 24.29 12.14 8.75
C SER A 11 24.24 12.18 7.22
N LEU A 12 25.03 11.34 6.56
CA LEU A 12 24.94 11.19 5.10
C LEU A 12 23.56 10.68 4.68
N TYR A 13 22.92 9.85 5.52
CA TYR A 13 21.55 9.39 5.34
C TYR A 13 20.56 10.56 5.20
N GLU A 14 20.69 11.57 6.06
CA GLU A 14 19.80 12.75 6.07
C GLU A 14 20.15 13.79 4.98
N THR A 15 21.43 13.91 4.63
CA THR A 15 21.92 14.98 3.75
C THR A 15 22.02 14.57 2.28
N ASP A 16 22.32 13.31 2.02
CA ASP A 16 22.42 12.74 0.68
C ASP A 16 22.10 11.24 0.70
N TYR A 17 20.80 10.96 0.81
CA TYR A 17 20.26 9.60 0.87
C TYR A 17 20.70 8.72 -0.31
N THR A 18 20.81 9.28 -1.52
CA THR A 18 21.25 8.54 -2.71
C THR A 18 22.69 8.09 -2.56
N LEU A 19 23.60 9.00 -2.17
CA LEU A 19 25.00 8.65 -1.95
C LEU A 19 25.17 7.70 -0.76
N TRP A 20 24.35 7.84 0.29
CA TRP A 20 24.31 6.88 1.40
C TRP A 20 23.96 5.48 0.88
N LEU A 21 22.87 5.32 0.13
CA LEU A 21 22.46 4.03 -0.45
C LEU A 21 23.57 3.39 -1.29
N GLU A 22 24.22 4.17 -2.15
CA GLU A 22 25.34 3.69 -2.98
C GLU A 22 26.49 3.16 -2.12
N ARG A 23 26.86 3.88 -1.05
CA ARG A 23 27.91 3.45 -0.13
C ARG A 23 27.54 2.19 0.63
N GLN A 24 26.31 2.08 1.11
CA GLN A 24 25.84 0.86 1.80
C GLN A 24 25.84 -0.34 0.86
N ALA A 25 25.41 -0.17 -0.39
CA ALA A 25 25.44 -1.22 -1.40
C ALA A 25 26.88 -1.68 -1.71
N ILE A 26 27.83 -0.75 -1.81
CA ILE A 26 29.26 -1.06 -1.99
C ILE A 26 29.81 -1.82 -0.77
N ALA A 27 29.49 -1.38 0.44
CA ALA A 27 29.92 -2.03 1.68
C ALA A 27 29.41 -3.48 1.77
N LEU A 28 28.12 -3.71 1.48
CA LEU A 28 27.53 -5.04 1.41
C LEU A 28 28.23 -5.92 0.37
N LYS A 29 28.46 -5.40 -0.84
CA LYS A 29 29.13 -6.14 -1.92
C LYS A 29 30.55 -6.55 -1.56
N LYS A 30 31.27 -5.71 -0.81
CA LYS A 30 32.63 -5.97 -0.32
C LYS A 30 32.66 -6.78 0.98
N ARG A 31 31.50 -7.07 1.59
CA ARG A 31 31.35 -7.65 2.93
C ARG A 31 32.09 -6.83 4.01
N ASP A 32 32.15 -5.52 3.81
CA ASP A 32 32.75 -4.59 4.78
C ASP A 32 31.72 -4.21 5.85
N PHE A 33 31.52 -5.10 6.82
CA PHE A 33 30.52 -4.93 7.87
C PHE A 33 30.78 -3.74 8.80
N LYS A 34 32.01 -3.19 8.81
CA LYS A 34 32.36 -2.01 9.63
C LYS A 34 31.85 -0.72 9.01
N ALA A 35 31.65 -0.70 7.69
CA ALA A 35 31.12 0.45 6.97
C ALA A 35 29.58 0.45 6.91
N LEU A 36 28.91 -0.58 7.44
CA LEU A 36 27.45 -0.64 7.48
C LEU A 36 26.90 0.23 8.61
N ASP A 37 25.91 1.03 8.24
CA ASP A 37 25.11 1.88 9.09
C ASP A 37 23.86 1.08 9.47
N TRP A 38 24.02 0.26 10.52
CA TRP A 38 23.05 -0.79 10.86
C TRP A 38 21.69 -0.26 11.26
N ASP A 39 21.64 0.88 11.96
CA ASP A 39 20.39 1.47 12.45
C ASP A 39 19.54 1.98 11.27
N ASN A 40 20.14 2.79 10.40
CA ASN A 40 19.45 3.31 9.22
C ASN A 40 19.13 2.21 8.18
N LEU A 41 19.97 1.16 8.08
CA LEU A 41 19.67 0.00 7.23
C LEU A 41 18.49 -0.83 7.75
N LEU A 42 18.38 -1.02 9.06
CA LEU A 42 17.24 -1.71 9.67
C LEU A 42 15.95 -0.94 9.39
N GLU A 43 15.97 0.38 9.66
CA GLU A 43 14.82 1.25 9.40
C GLU A 43 14.40 1.20 7.92
N GLU A 44 15.35 1.26 6.99
CA GLU A 44 15.06 1.18 5.56
C GLU A 44 14.44 -0.17 5.17
N ILE A 45 14.94 -1.28 5.71
CA ILE A 45 14.37 -2.61 5.43
C ILE A 45 12.93 -2.72 5.98
N GLU A 46 12.68 -2.21 7.17
CA GLU A 46 11.34 -2.18 7.78
C GLU A 46 10.40 -1.27 6.98
N TYR A 47 10.87 -0.10 6.56
CA TYR A 47 10.14 0.84 5.72
C TYR A 47 9.77 0.20 4.38
N LEU A 48 10.73 -0.38 3.66
CA LEU A 48 10.48 -1.09 2.39
C LEU A 48 9.46 -2.22 2.56
N GLY A 49 9.56 -3.00 3.64
CA GLY A 49 8.59 -4.05 3.96
C GLY A 49 7.17 -3.52 4.18
N ASN A 50 7.04 -2.40 4.89
CA ASN A 50 5.76 -1.74 5.16
C ASN A 50 5.16 -1.11 3.90
N GLU A 51 5.97 -0.49 3.05
CA GLU A 51 5.50 0.09 1.79
C GLU A 51 4.88 -0.96 0.86
N GLN A 52 5.44 -2.17 0.80
CA GLN A 52 4.86 -3.27 0.03
C GLN A 52 3.48 -3.68 0.57
N ILE A 53 3.31 -3.72 1.89
CA ILE A 53 2.01 -3.97 2.56
C ILE A 53 1.03 -2.83 2.25
N HIS A 54 1.48 -1.58 2.33
CA HIS A 54 0.65 -0.40 2.05
C HIS A 54 0.18 -0.35 0.60
N ALA A 55 1.04 -0.69 -0.36
CA ALA A 55 0.70 -0.75 -1.78
C ALA A 55 -0.44 -1.76 -2.04
N VAL A 56 -0.29 -2.99 -1.55
CA VAL A 56 -1.32 -4.05 -1.69
C VAL A 56 -2.62 -3.66 -1.00
N ASN A 57 -2.55 -3.16 0.24
CA ASN A 57 -3.72 -2.68 0.98
C ASN A 57 -4.47 -1.56 0.26
N ASN A 58 -3.75 -0.66 -0.42
CA ASN A 58 -4.35 0.42 -1.18
C ASN A 58 -5.07 -0.10 -2.43
N LEU A 59 -4.54 -1.12 -3.11
CA LEU A 59 -5.19 -1.77 -4.25
C LEU A 59 -6.50 -2.44 -3.82
N PHE A 60 -6.48 -3.26 -2.76
CA PHE A 60 -7.70 -3.88 -2.22
C PHE A 60 -8.74 -2.85 -1.81
N LYS A 61 -8.34 -1.77 -1.13
CA LYS A 61 -9.26 -0.67 -0.78
C LYS A 61 -9.92 -0.07 -2.02
N LYS A 62 -9.17 0.18 -3.10
CA LYS A 62 -9.71 0.71 -4.37
C LYS A 62 -10.69 -0.27 -5.02
N ILE A 63 -10.38 -1.57 -5.01
CA ILE A 63 -11.31 -2.61 -5.49
C ILE A 63 -12.61 -2.57 -4.68
N ILE A 64 -12.52 -2.56 -3.35
CA ILE A 64 -13.70 -2.51 -2.47
C ILE A 64 -14.56 -1.27 -2.77
N ILE A 65 -13.95 -0.10 -2.98
CA ILE A 65 -14.68 1.12 -3.36
C ILE A 65 -15.48 0.91 -4.65
N HIS A 66 -14.87 0.35 -5.69
CA HIS A 66 -15.56 0.12 -6.96
C HIS A 66 -16.58 -1.00 -6.89
N ARG A 67 -16.35 -2.05 -6.10
CA ARG A 67 -17.32 -3.11 -5.81
C ARG A 67 -18.57 -2.54 -5.13
N LEU A 68 -18.39 -1.73 -4.08
CA LEU A 68 -19.52 -1.06 -3.42
C LEU A 68 -20.31 -0.16 -4.38
N LYS A 69 -19.62 0.55 -5.28
CA LYS A 69 -20.32 1.33 -6.32
C LYS A 69 -21.10 0.45 -7.28
N LEU A 70 -20.54 -0.68 -7.71
CA LEU A 70 -21.23 -1.60 -8.60
C LEU A 70 -22.43 -2.27 -7.93
N ASP A 71 -22.32 -2.62 -6.66
CA ASP A 71 -23.36 -3.37 -5.95
C ASP A 71 -24.53 -2.47 -5.51
N TYR A 72 -24.26 -1.19 -5.21
CA TYR A 72 -25.24 -0.28 -4.59
C TYR A 72 -25.63 0.92 -5.46
N SER A 73 -24.92 1.19 -6.56
CA SER A 73 -25.32 2.25 -7.50
C SER A 73 -26.22 1.71 -8.61
N SER A 74 -27.27 2.47 -8.92
CA SER A 74 -28.11 2.28 -10.11
C SER A 74 -27.53 2.94 -11.37
N GLU A 75 -26.41 3.66 -11.28
CA GLU A 75 -25.76 4.26 -12.44
C GLU A 75 -25.33 3.18 -13.44
N THR A 76 -25.75 3.31 -14.70
CA THR A 76 -25.42 2.36 -15.77
C THR A 76 -24.15 2.74 -16.52
N TYR A 77 -24.00 4.03 -16.85
CA TYR A 77 -22.88 4.54 -17.65
C TYR A 77 -21.51 4.31 -17.00
N SER A 78 -21.43 4.43 -15.67
CA SER A 78 -20.17 4.30 -14.93
C SER A 78 -19.73 2.86 -14.67
N ARG A 79 -20.62 1.85 -14.85
CA ARG A 79 -20.36 0.46 -14.44
C ARG A 79 -19.21 -0.16 -15.21
N HIS A 80 -19.20 0.00 -16.54
CA HIS A 80 -18.13 -0.52 -17.39
C HIS A 80 -16.76 0.02 -16.94
N HIS A 81 -16.66 1.33 -16.69
CA HIS A 81 -15.44 1.95 -16.18
C HIS A 81 -15.00 1.35 -14.83
N TRP A 82 -15.93 1.15 -13.89
CA TRP A 82 -15.58 0.56 -12.58
C TRP A 82 -15.14 -0.88 -12.68
N LYS A 83 -15.75 -1.70 -13.54
CA LYS A 83 -15.30 -3.07 -13.83
C LYS A 83 -13.87 -3.07 -14.39
N CYS A 84 -13.59 -2.22 -15.38
CA CYS A 84 -12.24 -2.08 -15.96
C CYS A 84 -11.21 -1.63 -14.91
N LYS A 85 -11.57 -0.70 -14.01
CA LYS A 85 -10.70 -0.30 -12.89
C LYS A 85 -10.44 -1.44 -11.92
N ILE A 86 -11.46 -2.24 -11.57
CA ILE A 86 -11.29 -3.41 -10.72
C ILE A 86 -10.29 -4.38 -11.35
N ASN A 87 -10.50 -4.76 -12.61
CA ASN A 87 -9.62 -5.70 -13.31
C ASN A 87 -8.17 -5.19 -13.35
N ALA A 88 -7.95 -3.91 -13.68
CA ALA A 88 -6.61 -3.32 -13.65
C ALA A 88 -5.97 -3.35 -12.25
N PHE A 89 -6.75 -3.18 -11.17
CA PHE A 89 -6.22 -3.33 -9.82
C PHE A 89 -5.94 -4.78 -9.45
N ILE A 90 -6.68 -5.74 -10.00
CA ILE A 90 -6.40 -7.17 -9.83
C ILE A 90 -5.07 -7.52 -10.51
N ASP A 91 -4.82 -7.09 -11.75
CA ASP A 91 -3.51 -7.24 -12.43
C ASP A 91 -2.36 -6.75 -11.51
N ASN A 92 -2.49 -5.55 -10.94
CA ASN A 92 -1.48 -4.98 -10.03
C ASN A 92 -1.33 -5.76 -8.71
N ILE A 93 -2.38 -6.45 -8.25
CA ILE A 93 -2.33 -7.32 -7.07
C ILE A 93 -1.60 -8.60 -7.42
N GLU A 94 -1.83 -9.19 -8.59
CA GLU A 94 -1.16 -10.43 -9.03
C GLU A 94 0.37 -10.26 -9.06
N ASP A 95 0.86 -9.09 -9.47
CA ASP A 95 2.31 -8.77 -9.49
C ASP A 95 2.93 -8.60 -8.09
N ARG A 96 2.13 -8.35 -7.05
CA ARG A 96 2.62 -7.89 -5.73
C ARG A 96 2.24 -8.81 -4.58
N LEU A 97 1.15 -9.55 -4.70
CA LEU A 97 0.58 -10.32 -3.61
C LEU A 97 1.36 -11.61 -3.40
N THR A 98 1.90 -11.75 -2.20
CA THR A 98 2.53 -12.99 -1.74
C THR A 98 1.71 -13.60 -0.61
N ASN A 99 1.94 -14.88 -0.30
CA ASN A 99 1.26 -15.54 0.82
C ASN A 99 1.51 -14.83 2.16
N SER A 100 2.73 -14.33 2.39
CA SER A 100 3.07 -13.60 3.62
C SER A 100 2.35 -12.26 3.71
N LEU A 101 2.20 -11.54 2.59
CA LEU A 101 1.41 -10.31 2.54
C LEU A 101 -0.08 -10.57 2.71
N ARG A 102 -0.61 -11.62 2.07
CA ARG A 102 -2.03 -12.02 2.18
C ARG A 102 -2.45 -12.22 3.65
N ASN A 103 -1.60 -12.85 4.44
CA ASN A 103 -1.85 -13.11 5.87
C ASN A 103 -1.81 -11.84 6.74
N LYS A 104 -1.23 -10.74 6.25
CA LYS A 104 -1.17 -9.45 6.95
C LYS A 104 -2.35 -8.52 6.61
N ILE A 105 -3.25 -8.93 5.72
CA ILE A 105 -4.38 -8.10 5.30
C ILE A 105 -5.49 -8.13 6.35
N ASP A 106 -5.74 -6.99 6.97
CA ASP A 106 -6.94 -6.75 7.77
C ASP A 106 -8.07 -6.23 6.87
N LEU A 107 -8.85 -7.17 6.34
CA LEU A 107 -9.91 -6.87 5.37
C LEU A 107 -10.98 -5.94 5.95
N GLN A 108 -11.35 -6.10 7.21
CA GLN A 108 -12.38 -5.28 7.85
C GLN A 108 -11.90 -3.83 8.02
N LYS A 109 -10.62 -3.61 8.33
CA LYS A 109 -10.03 -2.26 8.35
C LYS A 109 -9.99 -1.61 6.97
N LEU A 110 -9.65 -2.37 5.91
CA LEU A 110 -9.69 -1.86 4.54
C LEU A 110 -11.11 -1.48 4.13
N TYR A 111 -12.07 -2.35 4.45
CA TYR A 111 -13.49 -2.13 4.21
C TYR A 111 -14.00 -0.85 4.89
N LYS A 112 -13.75 -0.67 6.20
CA LYS A 112 -14.18 0.54 6.93
C LYS A 112 -13.67 1.83 6.27
N ARG A 113 -12.43 1.83 5.77
CA ARG A 113 -11.84 2.97 5.06
C ARG A 113 -12.51 3.19 3.69
N ALA A 114 -12.70 2.13 2.91
CA ALA A 114 -13.38 2.18 1.62
C ALA A 114 -14.83 2.66 1.76
N ARG A 115 -15.57 2.09 2.72
CA ARG A 115 -16.95 2.46 3.08
C ARG A 115 -17.06 3.95 3.38
N ARG A 116 -16.18 4.49 4.23
CA ARG A 116 -16.13 5.94 4.53
C ARG A 116 -15.99 6.78 3.25
N MET A 117 -15.04 6.43 2.37
CA MET A 117 -14.81 7.16 1.12
C MET A 117 -16.00 7.08 0.14
N VAL A 118 -16.77 5.99 0.16
CA VAL A 118 -17.99 5.87 -0.65
C VAL A 118 -19.10 6.74 -0.05
N LEU A 119 -19.31 6.67 1.27
CA LEU A 119 -20.35 7.45 1.94
C LEU A 119 -20.12 8.96 1.92
N GLU A 120 -18.89 9.42 1.72
CA GLU A 120 -18.58 10.84 1.46
C GLU A 120 -19.20 11.37 0.15
N LYS A 121 -19.52 10.49 -0.80
CA LYS A 121 -19.99 10.88 -2.15
C LYS A 121 -21.36 10.30 -2.52
N TYR A 122 -21.77 9.23 -1.86
CA TYR A 122 -22.98 8.49 -2.18
C TYR A 122 -23.81 8.25 -0.92
N ASN A 123 -25.12 8.41 -1.04
CA ASN A 123 -26.05 8.11 0.05
C ASN A 123 -26.54 6.65 -0.04
N PHE A 124 -25.61 5.70 0.11
CA PHE A 124 -25.90 4.26 0.06
C PHE A 124 -26.12 3.69 1.46
N ASP A 125 -27.01 2.71 1.58
CA ASP A 125 -27.13 1.89 2.79
C ASP A 125 -26.13 0.72 2.72
N LEU A 126 -24.93 0.95 3.25
CA LEU A 126 -23.82 -0.02 3.20
C LEU A 126 -23.70 -0.78 4.52
N PRO A 127 -23.45 -2.11 4.49
CA PRO A 127 -23.30 -2.93 5.70
C PRO A 127 -22.16 -2.43 6.59
N GLN A 128 -22.19 -2.78 7.89
CA GLN A 128 -21.13 -2.39 8.83
C GLN A 128 -19.91 -3.30 8.71
N ASP A 129 -20.13 -4.57 8.37
CA ASP A 129 -19.09 -5.55 8.14
C ASP A 129 -18.83 -5.77 6.65
N CYS A 130 -17.58 -6.09 6.33
CA CYS A 130 -17.16 -6.33 4.95
C CYS A 130 -17.93 -7.51 4.36
N PRO A 131 -18.70 -7.30 3.26
CA PRO A 131 -19.46 -8.37 2.63
C PRO A 131 -18.62 -9.23 1.67
N TYR A 132 -17.35 -8.86 1.45
CA TYR A 132 -16.46 -9.51 0.51
C TYR A 132 -15.43 -10.38 1.20
N SER A 133 -15.03 -11.49 0.56
CA SER A 133 -13.79 -12.21 0.86
C SER A 133 -12.63 -11.70 -0.01
N LEU A 134 -11.38 -11.99 0.37
CA LEU A 134 -10.22 -11.67 -0.47
C LEU A 134 -10.31 -12.33 -1.85
N ASP A 135 -10.79 -13.58 -1.91
CA ASP A 135 -10.89 -14.34 -3.15
C ASP A 135 -11.93 -13.72 -4.11
N GLN A 136 -13.04 -13.21 -3.57
CA GLN A 136 -14.01 -12.44 -4.36
C GLN A 136 -13.43 -11.13 -4.89
N LEU A 137 -12.58 -10.45 -4.10
CA LEU A 137 -11.98 -9.18 -4.50
C LEU A 137 -10.96 -9.35 -5.63
N ILE A 138 -10.28 -10.50 -5.72
CA ILE A 138 -9.34 -10.82 -6.81
C ILE A 138 -9.98 -11.59 -7.97
N THR A 139 -11.30 -11.77 -7.96
CA THR A 139 -12.01 -12.39 -9.09
C THR A 139 -12.28 -11.35 -10.18
N TYR A 140 -11.77 -11.61 -11.39
CA TYR A 140 -12.01 -10.76 -12.57
C TYR A 140 -13.49 -10.60 -12.88
N LEU A 141 -13.85 -9.42 -13.36
CA LEU A 141 -15.20 -9.08 -13.79
C LEU A 141 -15.33 -9.12 -15.31
N ASP A 142 -16.42 -9.70 -15.79
CA ASP A 142 -16.80 -9.62 -17.19
C ASP A 142 -17.27 -8.19 -17.55
N VAL A 143 -16.57 -7.59 -18.50
CA VAL A 143 -16.76 -6.21 -18.97
C VAL A 143 -17.68 -6.10 -20.19
N ASN A 144 -18.03 -7.22 -20.83
CA ASN A 144 -18.79 -7.26 -22.09
C ASN A 144 -20.32 -7.43 -21.91
N ASN A 145 -20.79 -7.43 -20.66
CA ASN A 145 -22.22 -7.41 -20.31
C ASN A 145 -22.68 -6.02 -19.89
#